data_AF-A0A969SVN2-F1
#
_entry.id   AF-A0A969SVN2-F1
#
_cell.length_a   1.000
_cell.length_b   1.000
_cell.length_c   1.000
_cell.angle_alpha   90.00
_cell.angle_beta   90.00
_cell.angle_gamma   90.00
#
_symmetry.space_group_name_H-M   'P 1'
#
loop_
_entity.id
_entity.type
_entity.pdbx_description
1 polymer ?
#
loop_
_entity_poly.entity_id
_entity_poly.type
_entity_poly.pdbx_seq_one_letter_code
_entity_poly.pdbx_strand_id
1 'polypeptide(L)'
;SADLRGAYLKEVNLVDTSFIGSRLNRSDLRLTNLQQANLSSADLRGADLRGADLRGANLENAKLVRTNLMNVIWNELTNWPSSQELELAVNVPESLKLRLKNLGGKDER
;
A
#
# COMPACT_ATOMS: atom_id res chain seq x y z
N SER A 1 14.61 9.44 -2.25
CA SER A 1 14.33 8.05 -1.87
C SER A 1 15.10 7.69 -0.62
N ALA A 2 14.42 7.24 0.44
CA ALA A 2 15.05 6.69 1.62
C ALA A 2 15.32 5.17 1.45
N ASP A 3 16.32 4.64 2.15
CA ASP A 3 16.55 3.20 2.28
C ASP A 3 16.11 2.74 3.67
N LEU A 4 14.96 2.08 3.74
CA LEU A 4 14.28 1.61 4.95
C LEU A 4 14.00 0.11 4.87
N ARG A 5 14.84 -0.62 4.14
CA ARG A 5 14.71 -2.07 3.96
C ARG A 5 14.82 -2.77 5.31
N GLY A 6 13.81 -3.58 5.63
CA GLY A 6 13.77 -4.29 6.93
C GLY A 6 13.59 -3.36 8.14
N ALA A 7 13.26 -2.08 7.95
CA ALA A 7 13.04 -1.16 9.06
C ALA A 7 11.87 -1.62 9.95
N TYR A 8 12.00 -1.37 11.25
CA TYR A 8 10.95 -1.60 12.24
C TYR A 8 10.20 -0.28 12.47
N LEU A 9 9.01 -0.16 11.86
CA LEU A 9 8.19 1.05 11.88
C LEU A 9 6.79 0.77 12.44
N LYS A 10 6.57 -0.36 13.12
CA LYS A 10 5.28 -0.72 13.72
C LYS A 10 4.75 0.41 14.61
N GLU A 11 3.46 0.74 14.46
CA GLU A 11 2.74 1.76 15.25
C GLU A 11 3.28 3.21 15.10
N VAL A 12 4.19 3.46 14.15
CA VAL A 12 4.71 4.82 13.91
C VAL A 12 3.66 5.69 13.21
N ASN A 13 3.62 6.96 13.60
CA ASN A 13 2.85 7.99 12.91
C ASN A 13 3.63 8.55 11.72
N LEU A 14 3.14 8.31 10.51
CA LEU A 14 3.73 8.68 9.22
C LEU A 14 2.71 9.43 8.33
N VAL A 15 1.75 10.13 8.96
CA VAL A 15 0.77 10.96 8.25
C VAL A 15 1.48 11.98 7.36
N ASP A 16 0.94 12.20 6.16
CA ASP A 16 1.46 13.17 5.17
C ASP A 16 2.94 12.99 4.80
N THR A 17 3.55 11.84 5.14
CA THR A 17 4.98 11.61 4.90
C THR A 17 5.24 11.21 3.44
N SER A 18 6.32 11.73 2.85
CA SER A 18 6.76 11.37 1.50
C SER A 18 7.77 10.22 1.53
N PHE A 19 7.37 9.10 0.93
CA PHE A 19 8.18 7.91 0.68
C PHE A 19 8.40 7.63 -0.81
N ILE A 20 8.23 8.65 -1.67
CA ILE A 20 8.34 8.51 -3.13
C ILE A 20 9.64 7.77 -3.51
N GLY A 21 9.48 6.64 -4.22
CA GLY A 21 10.60 5.82 -4.68
C GLY A 21 11.48 5.21 -3.58
N SER A 22 11.03 5.20 -2.33
CA SER A 22 11.82 4.67 -1.20
C SER A 22 11.84 3.14 -1.20
N ARG A 23 12.89 2.56 -0.63
CA ARG A 23 13.03 1.11 -0.46
C ARG A 23 12.49 0.71 0.91
N LEU A 24 11.31 0.11 0.94
CA LEU A 24 10.64 -0.40 2.15
C LEU A 24 10.52 -1.92 2.13
N ASN A 25 11.22 -2.61 1.23
CA ASN A 25 11.08 -4.05 1.10
C ASN A 25 11.39 -4.76 2.43
N ARG A 26 10.50 -5.68 2.82
CA ARG A 26 10.56 -6.43 4.09
C ARG A 26 10.49 -5.60 5.38
N SER A 27 10.08 -4.33 5.32
CA SER A 27 9.88 -3.54 6.54
C SER A 27 8.64 -4.01 7.33
N ASP A 28 8.67 -3.80 8.64
CA ASP A 28 7.52 -3.96 9.51
C ASP A 28 6.78 -2.61 9.62
N LEU A 29 5.67 -2.49 8.89
CA LEU A 29 4.77 -1.32 8.86
C LEU A 29 3.42 -1.66 9.51
N ARG A 30 3.38 -2.64 10.41
CA ARG A 30 2.12 -3.05 11.04
C ARG A 30 1.56 -1.90 11.87
N LEU A 31 0.25 -1.69 11.81
CA LEU A 31 -0.45 -0.67 12.61
C LEU A 31 0.08 0.76 12.44
N THR A 32 0.86 1.05 11.39
CA THR A 32 1.33 2.42 11.13
C THR A 32 0.18 3.32 10.70
N ASN A 33 0.24 4.59 11.09
CA ASN A 33 -0.62 5.60 10.50
C ASN A 33 0.05 6.18 9.25
N LEU A 34 -0.40 5.76 8.07
CA LEU A 34 0.09 6.20 6.76
C LEU A 34 -0.98 7.05 6.03
N GLN A 35 -1.93 7.65 6.76
CA GLN A 35 -2.94 8.49 6.14
C GLN A 35 -2.28 9.59 5.31
N GLN A 36 -2.76 9.78 4.07
CA GLN A 36 -2.25 10.78 3.12
C GLN A 36 -0.76 10.63 2.75
N ALA A 37 -0.08 9.55 3.16
CA ALA A 37 1.32 9.34 2.84
C ALA A 37 1.51 9.12 1.34
N ASN A 38 2.59 9.67 0.78
CA ASN A 38 2.94 9.46 -0.61
C ASN A 38 3.96 8.32 -0.75
N LEU A 39 3.46 7.12 -1.05
CA LEU A 39 4.21 5.89 -1.31
C LEU A 39 4.39 5.62 -2.81
N SER A 40 4.14 6.59 -3.68
CA SER A 40 4.24 6.39 -5.12
C SER A 40 5.63 5.88 -5.53
N SER A 41 5.65 4.88 -6.40
CA SER A 41 6.86 4.18 -6.84
C SER A 41 7.70 3.52 -5.73
N ALA A 42 7.19 3.43 -4.49
CA ALA A 42 7.91 2.78 -3.41
C ALA A 42 8.05 1.26 -3.64
N ASP A 43 9.16 0.69 -3.20
CA ASP A 43 9.38 -0.75 -3.20
C ASP A 43 8.94 -1.33 -1.86
N LEU A 44 7.72 -1.88 -1.80
CA LEU A 44 7.11 -2.47 -0.61
C LEU A 44 7.18 -4.00 -0.62
N ARG A 45 7.97 -4.62 -1.52
CA ARG A 45 7.97 -6.07 -1.71
C ARG A 45 8.25 -6.81 -0.40
N GLY A 46 7.33 -7.68 -0.01
CA GLY A 46 7.39 -8.45 1.24
C GLY A 46 7.28 -7.62 2.52
N ALA A 47 6.90 -6.34 2.46
CA ALA A 47 6.61 -5.53 3.65
C ALA A 47 5.33 -6.03 4.35
N ASP A 48 5.24 -5.80 5.65
CA ASP A 48 4.10 -6.17 6.46
C ASP A 48 3.29 -4.92 6.82
N LEU A 49 2.16 -4.71 6.13
CA LEU A 49 1.24 -3.58 6.35
C LEU A 49 0.02 -3.97 7.19
N ARG A 50 0.06 -5.10 7.92
CA ARG A 50 -1.13 -5.56 8.64
C ARG A 50 -1.68 -4.49 9.58
N GLY A 51 -2.94 -4.14 9.39
CA GLY A 51 -3.63 -3.12 10.19
C GLY A 51 -3.12 -1.69 9.99
N ALA A 52 -2.29 -1.41 8.99
CA ALA A 52 -1.89 -0.05 8.66
C ALA A 52 -3.08 0.78 8.17
N ASP A 53 -3.09 2.07 8.51
CA ASP A 53 -4.07 3.02 8.03
C ASP A 53 -3.56 3.75 6.79
N LEU A 54 -4.12 3.41 5.64
CA LEU A 54 -3.75 3.91 4.31
C LEU A 54 -4.78 4.90 3.76
N ARG A 55 -5.72 5.42 4.56
CA ARG A 55 -6.76 6.33 4.03
C ARG A 55 -6.12 7.55 3.36
N GLY A 56 -6.45 7.75 2.08
CA GLY A 56 -5.87 8.82 1.25
C GLY A 56 -4.41 8.65 0.84
N ALA A 57 -3.75 7.54 1.20
CA ALA A 57 -2.37 7.29 0.79
C ALA A 57 -2.28 7.11 -0.73
N ASN A 58 -1.16 7.56 -1.31
CA ASN A 58 -0.86 7.35 -2.72
C ASN A 58 0.15 6.20 -2.91
N LEU A 59 -0.30 5.06 -3.44
CA LEU A 59 0.52 3.89 -3.78
C LEU A 59 0.67 3.69 -5.30
N GLU A 60 0.46 4.72 -6.11
CA GLU A 60 0.64 4.64 -7.56
C GLU A 60 2.02 4.07 -7.92
N ASN A 61 2.06 3.07 -8.80
CA ASN A 61 3.29 2.39 -9.23
C ASN A 61 4.13 1.75 -8.08
N ALA A 62 3.60 1.65 -6.86
CA ALA A 62 4.27 0.96 -5.77
C ALA A 62 4.32 -0.55 -6.04
N LYS A 63 5.43 -1.19 -5.68
CA LYS A 63 5.63 -2.63 -5.86
C LYS A 63 5.14 -3.39 -4.63
N LEU A 64 4.07 -4.17 -4.78
CA LEU A 64 3.36 -4.85 -3.69
C LEU A 64 3.54 -6.37 -3.69
N VAL A 65 4.44 -6.92 -4.51
CA VAL A 65 4.72 -8.36 -4.54
C VAL A 65 4.98 -8.90 -3.13
N ARG A 66 4.11 -9.82 -2.68
CA ARG A 66 4.11 -10.46 -1.35
C ARG A 66 3.94 -9.50 -0.16
N THR A 67 3.52 -8.26 -0.37
CA THR A 67 3.18 -7.32 0.70
C THR A 67 1.91 -7.78 1.40
N ASN A 68 1.89 -7.77 2.74
CA ASN A 68 0.74 -8.23 3.50
C ASN A 68 -0.24 -7.09 3.79
N LEU A 69 -1.43 -7.16 3.18
CA LEU A 69 -2.48 -6.15 3.30
C LEU A 69 -3.64 -6.57 4.22
N MET A 70 -3.45 -7.60 5.06
CA MET A 70 -4.52 -8.05 5.96
C MET A 70 -4.95 -6.91 6.89
N ASN A 71 -6.26 -6.66 6.96
CA ASN A 71 -6.87 -5.63 7.81
C ASN A 71 -6.35 -4.21 7.59
N VAL A 72 -5.77 -3.88 6.42
CA VAL A 72 -5.47 -2.48 6.11
C VAL A 72 -6.76 -1.66 6.11
N ILE A 73 -6.67 -0.44 6.63
CA ILE A 73 -7.77 0.52 6.61
C ILE A 73 -7.55 1.41 5.40
N TRP A 74 -8.56 1.53 4.54
CA TRP A 74 -8.48 2.28 3.30
C TRP A 74 -9.85 2.88 2.96
N ASN A 75 -9.86 3.86 2.06
CA ASN A 75 -11.07 4.52 1.57
C ASN A 75 -10.99 4.80 0.07
N GLU A 76 -12.02 5.42 -0.49
CA GLU A 76 -12.13 5.80 -1.89
C GLU A 76 -11.03 6.76 -2.39
N LEU A 77 -10.35 7.46 -1.49
CA LEU A 77 -9.23 8.36 -1.79
C LEU A 77 -7.87 7.65 -1.84
N THR A 78 -7.80 6.39 -1.39
CA THR A 78 -6.56 5.62 -1.44
C THR A 78 -6.24 5.28 -2.89
N ASN A 79 -5.10 5.76 -3.40
CA ASN A 79 -4.67 5.48 -4.76
C ASN A 79 -3.85 4.19 -4.78
N TRP A 80 -4.41 3.11 -5.33
CA TRP A 80 -3.75 1.81 -5.40
C TRP A 80 -2.89 1.70 -6.67
N PRO A 81 -1.86 0.82 -6.69
CA PRO A 81 -1.22 0.48 -7.96
C PRO A 81 -2.21 -0.25 -8.88
N SER A 82 -1.76 -0.59 -10.09
CA SER A 82 -2.58 -1.35 -11.05
C SER A 82 -3.13 -2.63 -10.42
N SER A 83 -4.30 -3.09 -10.88
CA SER A 83 -4.91 -4.34 -10.42
C SER A 83 -3.94 -5.52 -10.53
N GLN A 84 -3.18 -5.59 -11.62
CA GLN A 84 -2.15 -6.60 -11.85
C GLN A 84 -1.08 -6.61 -10.75
N GLU A 85 -0.59 -5.45 -10.32
CA GLU A 85 0.41 -5.37 -9.25
C GLU A 85 -0.20 -5.70 -7.89
N LEU A 86 -1.42 -5.20 -7.61
CA LEU A 86 -2.10 -5.48 -6.34
C LEU A 86 -2.41 -6.97 -6.16
N GLU A 87 -2.73 -7.69 -7.23
CA GLU A 87 -2.98 -9.14 -7.19
C GLU A 87 -1.73 -9.96 -6.77
N LEU A 88 -0.54 -9.37 -6.84
CA LEU A 88 0.71 -9.98 -6.36
C LEU A 88 0.92 -9.83 -4.85
N ALA A 89 0.12 -9.00 -4.18
CA ALA A 89 0.11 -8.86 -2.73
C ALA A 89 -0.61 -10.05 -2.06
N VAL A 90 -0.38 -10.23 -0.75
CA VAL A 90 -1.05 -11.28 0.04
C VAL A 90 -2.06 -10.67 1.00
N ASN A 91 -3.11 -11.44 1.28
CA ASN A 91 -4.22 -11.03 2.16
C ASN A 91 -4.88 -9.70 1.74
N VAL A 92 -4.97 -9.46 0.43
CA VAL A 92 -5.70 -8.32 -0.14
C VAL A 92 -7.17 -8.40 0.29
N PRO A 93 -7.75 -7.34 0.90
CA PRO A 93 -9.16 -7.35 1.29
C PRO A 93 -10.10 -7.63 0.11
N GLU A 94 -11.11 -8.49 0.30
CA GLU A 94 -12.08 -8.80 -0.77
C GLU A 94 -12.86 -7.57 -1.24
N SER A 95 -13.18 -6.65 -0.33
CA SER A 95 -13.81 -5.37 -0.67
C SER A 95 -12.95 -4.53 -1.62
N LEU A 96 -11.62 -4.59 -1.48
CA LEU A 96 -10.68 -3.88 -2.34
C LEU A 96 -10.62 -4.54 -3.73
N LYS A 97 -10.54 -5.88 -3.77
CA LYS A 97 -10.61 -6.63 -5.04
C LYS A 97 -11.90 -6.32 -5.81
N LEU A 98 -13.04 -6.30 -5.12
CA LEU A 98 -14.33 -5.97 -5.74
C LEU A 98 -14.37 -4.54 -6.28
N ARG A 99 -13.85 -3.57 -5.53
CA ARG A 99 -13.79 -2.18 -6.00
C ARG A 99 -12.99 -2.04 -7.29
N LEU A 100 -11.83 -2.70 -7.39
CA LEU A 100 -10.97 -2.60 -8.58
C LEU A 100 -11.56 -3.30 -9.79
N LYS A 101 -12.26 -4.43 -9.61
CA LYS A 101 -13.04 -5.05 -10.69
C LYS A 101 -14.10 -4.09 -11.25
N ASN A 102 -14.77 -3.34 -10.37
CA ASN A 102 -15.80 -2.37 -10.78
C ASN A 102 -15.23 -1.11 -11.45
N LEU A 103 -13.96 -0.79 -11.19
CA LEU A 103 -13.25 0.31 -11.85
C LEU A 103 -12.73 -0.13 -13.23
N GLY A 104 -12.10 -1.30 -13.33
CA GLY A 104 -11.60 -1.85 -14.60
C GLY A 104 -12.69 -2.15 -15.63
N GLY A 105 -13.91 -2.51 -15.18
CA GLY A 105 -15.05 -2.71 -16.09
C GLY A 105 -15.63 -1.43 -16.71
N LYS A 106 -15.17 -0.24 -16.31
CA LYS A 106 -15.61 1.05 -16.89
C LYS A 106 -14.67 1.60 -17.96
N ASP A 107 -13.41 1.20 -17.98
CA ASP A 107 -12.39 1.73 -18.92
C ASP A 107 -12.12 0.80 -20.12
N GLU A 108 -12.76 -0.38 -20.19
CA GLU A 108 -12.65 -1.35 -21.30
C GLU A 108 -13.88 -1.33 -22.26
N ARG A 109 -14.64 -0.22 -22.32
CA ARG A 109 -15.73 -0.04 -23.29
C ARG A 109 -15.58 1.22 -24.13
#